data_AF-A0A382QRS6-F1
#
_entry.id   AF-A0A382QRS6-F1
#
_cell.length_a   1.000
_cell.length_b   1.000
_cell.length_c   1.000
_cell.angle_alpha   90.00
_cell.angle_beta   90.00
_cell.angle_gamma   90.00
#
_symmetry.space_group_name_H-M   'P 1'
#
loop_
_entity.id
_entity.type
_entity.pdbx_description
1 polymer ?
#
loop_
_entity_poly.entity_id
_entity_poly.type
_entity_poly.pdbx_seq_one_letter_code
_entity_poly.pdbx_strand_id
1 'polypeptide(L)' 'MKNQTENLLNVKSVLEQLGVGRTTLWRLTKKENGLPYVRIGSRKLFKVQDIN' A
#
# COMPACT_ATOMS: atom_id res chain seq x y z
N MET A 1 18.63 -14.31 -7.72
CA MET A 1 17.26 -13.80 -7.93
C MET A 1 16.94 -12.83 -6.80
N LYS A 2 16.84 -11.53 -7.07
CA LYS A 2 16.49 -10.54 -6.03
C LYS A 2 15.02 -10.72 -5.66
N ASN A 3 14.76 -10.90 -4.37
CA ASN A 3 13.46 -11.31 -3.85
C ASN A 3 12.42 -10.21 -4.12
N GLN A 4 11.34 -10.57 -4.83
CA GLN A 4 10.24 -9.67 -5.19
C GLN A 4 9.50 -9.08 -3.97
N THR A 5 9.79 -9.55 -2.77
CA THR A 5 9.26 -9.07 -1.49
C THR A 5 9.84 -7.73 -1.03
N GLU A 6 10.99 -7.28 -1.56
CA GLU A 6 11.63 -6.01 -1.15
C GLU A 6 10.81 -4.77 -1.52
N ASN A 7 9.80 -4.92 -2.39
CA ASN A 7 9.01 -3.79 -2.91
C ASN A 7 7.59 -3.70 -2.31
N LEU A 8 7.31 -4.37 -1.19
CA LEU A 8 5.98 -4.35 -0.55
C LEU A 8 5.99 -3.58 0.78
N LEU A 9 5.17 -2.53 0.84
CA LEU A 9 4.95 -1.72 2.03
C LEU A 9 3.70 -2.18 2.78
N ASN A 10 3.79 -2.22 4.10
CA ASN A 10 2.63 -2.39 4.94
C ASN A 10 1.83 -1.08 5.04
N VAL A 11 0.59 -1.17 5.55
CA VAL A 11 -0.28 0.00 5.75
C VAL A 11 0.41 1.14 6.50
N LYS A 12 1.17 0.85 7.57
CA LYS A 12 1.83 1.90 8.37
C LYS A 12 2.86 2.65 7.54
N SER A 13 3.73 1.93 6.84
CA SER A 13 4.76 2.53 5.98
C SER A 13 4.16 3.34 4.83
N VAL A 14 3.04 2.89 4.27
CA VAL A 14 2.30 3.65 3.24
C VAL A 14 1.76 4.97 3.79
N LEU A 15 1.20 4.96 5.00
CA LEU A 15 0.68 6.18 5.62
C LEU A 15 1.80 7.19 5.90
N GLU A 16 2.95 6.70 6.38
CA GLU A 16 4.14 7.52 6.62
C GLU A 16 4.69 8.12 5.31
N GLN A 17 4.78 7.33 4.25
CA GLN A 17 5.31 7.77 2.95
C GLN A 17 4.40 8.77 2.24
N LEU A 18 3.08 8.54 2.27
CA LEU A 18 2.10 9.44 1.65
C LEU A 18 1.76 10.65 2.53
N GLY A 19 2.13 10.63 3.82
CA GLY A 19 1.74 11.66 4.78
C GLY A 19 0.23 11.73 5.02
N VAL A 20 -0.50 10.63 4.82
CA VAL A 20 -1.98 10.60 4.91
C VAL A 20 -2.49 9.73 6.05
N GLY A 21 -3.74 9.98 6.46
CA GLY A 21 -4.46 9.16 7.42
C GLY A 21 -5.07 7.88 6.82
N ARG A 22 -5.45 6.95 7.70
CA ARG A 22 -6.08 5.66 7.32
C ARG A 22 -7.34 5.84 6.48
N THR A 23 -8.17 6.84 6.79
CA THR A 23 -9.41 7.13 6.07
C THR A 23 -9.15 7.54 4.63
N THR A 24 -8.10 8.33 4.41
CA THR A 24 -7.63 8.71 3.07
C THR A 24 -7.11 7.50 2.31
N LEU A 25 -6.26 6.68 2.94
CA LEU A 25 -5.79 5.43 2.31
C LEU A 25 -6.95 4.50 1.95
N TRP A 26 -7.97 4.40 2.82
CA TRP A 26 -9.16 3.61 2.52
C TRP A 26 -9.89 4.15 1.27
N ARG A 27 -10.11 5.47 1.18
CA ARG A 27 -10.70 6.12 -0.01
C ARG A 27 -9.87 5.87 -1.28
N LEU A 28 -8.54 5.97 -1.20
CA LEU A 28 -7.63 5.69 -2.32
C LEU A 28 -7.76 4.24 -2.81
N THR A 29 -7.88 3.28 -1.88
CA THR A 29 -8.04 1.86 -2.24
C THR A 29 -9.45 1.47 -2.70
N LYS A 30 -10.47 2.30 -2.45
CA LYS A 30 -11.89 1.93 -2.71
C LYS A 30 -12.61 2.78 -3.74
N LYS A 31 -12.27 4.06 -3.89
CA LYS A 31 -13.07 5.02 -4.65
C LYS A 31 -12.27 5.92 -5.59
N GLU A 32 -11.10 6.40 -5.18
CA GLU A 32 -10.46 7.52 -5.90
C GLU A 32 -9.39 7.09 -6.90
N ASN A 33 -8.49 6.17 -6.55
CA ASN A 33 -7.36 5.81 -7.43
C ASN A 33 -7.25 4.32 -7.74
N GLY A 34 -8.07 3.45 -7.14
CA GLY A 34 -7.96 2.00 -7.34
C GLY A 34 -6.61 1.43 -6.89
N LEU A 35 -5.97 2.09 -5.90
CA LEU A 35 -4.61 1.78 -5.47
C LEU A 35 -4.44 0.27 -5.21
N PRO A 36 -3.64 -0.44 -6.04
CA PRO A 36 -3.52 -1.88 -5.95
C PRO A 36 -2.91 -2.31 -4.63
N TYR A 37 -3.42 -3.41 -4.09
CA TYR A 37 -2.81 -4.03 -2.92
C TYR A 37 -2.87 -5.53 -3.05
N VAL A 38 -1.88 -6.18 -2.45
CA VAL A 38 -1.82 -7.63 -2.29
C VAL A 38 -2.19 -7.95 -0.85
N ARG A 39 -3.05 -8.95 -0.68
CA ARG A 39 -3.41 -9.47 0.64
C ARG A 39 -2.63 -10.76 0.89
N ILE A 40 -1.78 -10.76 1.90
CA ILE A 40 -1.05 -11.95 2.36
C ILE A 40 -1.54 -12.24 3.78
N GLY A 41 -2.39 -13.26 3.92
CA GLY A 41 -3.11 -13.55 5.15
C GLY A 41 -4.04 -12.40 5.58
N SER A 42 -3.84 -11.89 6.79
CA SER A 42 -4.56 -10.74 7.34
C SER A 42 -3.95 -9.39 6.97
N ARG A 43 -2.76 -9.37 6.35
CA ARG A 43 -2.01 -8.15 6.07
C ARG A 43 -2.30 -7.62 4.67
N LYS A 44 -2.54 -6.31 4.60
CA LYS A 44 -2.66 -5.54 3.36
C LYS A 44 -1.30 -4.94 3.04
N LEU A 45 -0.77 -5.26 1.86
CA LEU A 45 0.53 -4.82 1.39
C LEU A 45 0.40 -4.10 0.05
N PHE A 46 1.21 -3.06 -0.16
CA PHE A 46 1.17 -2.20 -1.33
C PHE A 46 2.52 -2.22 -2.02
N LYS A 47 2.54 -2.19 -3.35
CA LYS A 47 3.83 -2.08 -4.04
C LYS A 47 4.32 -0.65 -3.94
N VAL A 48 5.61 -0.48 -3.67
CA VAL A 48 6.26 0.85 -3.64
C VAL A 48 6.02 1.61 -4.95
N GLN A 49 6.03 0.92 -6.08
CA GLN A 49 5.81 1.49 -7.42
C GLN A 49 4.42 2.11 -7.61
N ASP A 50 3.41 1.63 -6.89
CA ASP A 50 2.04 2.15 -7.00
C ASP A 50 1.82 3.36 -6.08
N ILE A 51 2.76 3.63 -5.17
CA ILE A 51 2.70 4.68 -4.14
C ILE A 51 3.48 5.94 -4.59
N ASN A 52 4.38 5.81 -5.57
CA ASN A 52 5.37 6.82 -5.97
C ASN A 52 5.06 7.48 -7.31
#